data_AF-A0A5B0DUC7-F1
#
_entry.id   AF-A0A5B0DUC7-F1
#
_cell.length_a   1.000
_cell.length_b   1.000
_cell.length_c   1.000
_cell.angle_alpha   90.00
_cell.angle_beta   90.00
_cell.angle_gamma   90.00
#
_symmetry.space_group_name_H-M   'P 1'
#
loop_
_entity.id
_entity.type
_entity.pdbx_description
1 polymer ?
#
loop_
_entity_poly.entity_id
_entity_poly.type
_entity_poly.pdbx_seq_one_letter_code
_entity_poly.pdbx_strand_id
1 'polypeptide(L)'
;MADRRRRMLNSFQAGYLKSELESGSAIRSKQALQQLCKMFRMGVALQQDDRISMEIAILGVLSSAASDEKIRRWALSALTYVGRKEVSRNAVLRAISDYPDEPQVLAAAIATLFKFDGNAAQKVITHHGACTAEMIALSALQTTDPKQLDLSNLNVNIENAEPVPLKLALLLVGLDRSPENIFDPRHSNAEIVRVLGAHHEPIVSQYSVWAAAENPHLGAANIGIDLRDLYGQEPNVRSYVYRLFAEESAVSSQRHEIIVQGSKDSDKEARSGLAIGLRDNFYDGLESVTVDWFHEEDDHDIGAHVLDHIIAQAEKVPTYEKIAIDHYEFAAGDLKKRFRMEAAAAGTKIYSAFKRKSIELEAGLFGLVGGNVTNNNSFINNGTMQGAVSQSGQAVNHGEMQAALTQGQILESRKLLDRVVAEIDTVPLSDEIKGEVRQAVVHAKGQTDNETLSTVVGVLEKAEKGLKAVSGMADHANKVGTLVLGLSGFL
;
A
#
# COMPACT_ATOMS: atom_id res chain seq x y z
N MET A 1 5.80 16.95 20.35
CA MET A 1 5.21 17.10 19.00
C MET A 1 3.79 17.59 19.19
N ALA A 2 3.49 18.81 18.78
CA ALA A 2 2.10 19.30 18.74
C ALA A 2 1.25 18.31 17.93
N ASP A 3 0.03 18.08 18.37
CA ASP A 3 -0.95 17.14 17.81
C ASP A 3 -1.33 17.56 16.38
N ARG A 4 -0.42 17.31 15.41
CA ARG A 4 -0.71 17.43 13.99
C ARG A 4 -1.75 16.35 13.73
N ARG A 5 -3.02 16.77 13.62
CA ARG A 5 -4.12 15.90 13.16
C ARG A 5 -3.61 15.07 11.99
N ARG A 6 -3.56 13.76 12.18
CA ARG A 6 -3.09 12.83 11.14
C ARG A 6 -3.95 13.05 9.91
N ARG A 7 -3.30 13.31 8.78
CA ARG A 7 -4.00 13.41 7.49
C ARG A 7 -4.47 12.00 7.14
N MET A 8 -5.77 11.79 7.02
CA MET A 8 -6.29 10.50 6.59
C MET A 8 -6.12 10.34 5.08
N LEU A 9 -5.68 9.16 4.63
CA LEU A 9 -5.68 8.81 3.22
C LEU A 9 -7.13 8.62 2.77
N ASN A 10 -7.45 9.16 1.59
CA ASN A 10 -8.76 8.93 0.98
C ASN A 10 -8.90 7.44 0.63
N SER A 11 -10.04 6.83 0.96
CA SER A 11 -10.32 5.42 0.64
C SER A 11 -10.22 5.10 -0.86
N PHE A 12 -10.46 6.06 -1.76
CA PHE A 12 -10.17 5.89 -3.19
C PHE A 12 -8.67 5.67 -3.47
N GLN A 13 -7.80 6.47 -2.84
CA GLN A 13 -6.35 6.31 -2.98
C GLN A 13 -5.87 5.03 -2.30
N ALA A 14 -6.44 4.65 -1.16
CA ALA A 14 -6.15 3.38 -0.50
C ALA A 14 -6.54 2.19 -1.39
N GLY A 15 -7.73 2.24 -1.99
CA GLY A 15 -8.21 1.22 -2.93
C GLY A 15 -7.33 1.09 -4.17
N TYR A 16 -6.81 2.19 -4.70
CA TYR A 16 -5.85 2.18 -5.82
C TYR A 16 -4.54 1.52 -5.44
N LEU A 17 -3.93 1.91 -4.32
CA LEU A 17 -2.71 1.26 -3.85
C LEU A 17 -2.92 -0.24 -3.63
N LYS A 18 -4.06 -0.63 -3.05
CA LYS A 18 -4.41 -2.03 -2.84
C LYS A 18 -4.54 -2.78 -4.17
N SER A 19 -5.23 -2.23 -5.17
CA SER A 19 -5.38 -2.90 -6.46
C SER A 19 -4.06 -3.03 -7.22
N GLU A 20 -3.13 -2.08 -7.07
CA GLU A 20 -1.77 -2.22 -7.61
C GLU A 20 -0.98 -3.32 -6.91
N LEU A 21 -1.10 -3.46 -5.59
CA LEU A 21 -0.50 -4.59 -4.84
C LEU A 21 -1.04 -5.94 -5.31
N GLU A 22 -2.35 -6.02 -5.51
CA GLU A 22 -3.06 -7.25 -5.91
C GLU A 22 -2.99 -7.55 -7.41
N SER A 23 -2.36 -6.68 -8.21
CA SER A 23 -2.33 -6.79 -9.68
C SER A 23 -1.51 -7.98 -10.21
N GLY A 24 -0.70 -8.62 -9.36
CA GLY A 24 0.26 -9.65 -9.74
C GLY A 24 1.51 -9.14 -10.47
N SER A 25 1.60 -7.82 -10.72
CA SER A 25 2.78 -7.20 -11.33
C SER A 25 3.78 -6.74 -10.28
N ALA A 26 4.96 -7.36 -10.28
CA ALA A 26 6.09 -7.04 -9.40
C ALA A 26 6.42 -5.54 -9.38
N ILE A 27 6.45 -4.91 -10.55
CA ILE A 27 6.79 -3.48 -10.71
C ILE A 27 5.72 -2.60 -10.03
N ARG A 28 4.44 -2.89 -10.29
CA ARG A 28 3.31 -2.14 -9.72
C ARG A 28 3.21 -2.31 -8.21
N SER A 29 3.36 -3.55 -7.71
CA SER A 29 3.38 -3.81 -6.28
C SER A 29 4.52 -3.06 -5.60
N LYS A 30 5.74 -3.08 -6.17
CA LYS A 30 6.88 -2.31 -5.64
C LYS A 30 6.57 -0.81 -5.55
N GLN A 31 6.06 -0.21 -6.64
CA GLN A 31 5.72 1.21 -6.67
C GLN A 31 4.64 1.56 -5.64
N ALA A 32 3.59 0.74 -5.53
CA ALA A 32 2.52 0.93 -4.55
C ALA A 32 3.05 0.86 -3.10
N LEU A 33 3.92 -0.11 -2.79
CA LEU A 33 4.56 -0.22 -1.47
C LEU A 33 5.45 0.99 -1.16
N GLN A 34 6.24 1.46 -2.15
CA GLN A 34 7.08 2.65 -2.02
C GLN A 34 6.26 3.90 -1.72
N GLN A 35 5.19 4.12 -2.50
CA GLN A 35 4.28 5.24 -2.33
C GLN A 35 3.58 5.19 -0.96
N LEU A 36 3.11 4.01 -0.55
CA LEU A 36 2.50 3.80 0.76
C LEU A 36 3.47 4.17 1.89
N CYS A 37 4.70 3.66 1.83
CA CYS A 37 5.74 4.00 2.82
C CYS A 37 6.02 5.51 2.85
N LYS A 38 6.16 6.17 1.69
CA LYS A 38 6.37 7.62 1.60
C LYS A 38 5.21 8.38 2.27
N MET A 39 3.97 8.03 1.97
CA MET A 39 2.78 8.65 2.56
C MET A 39 2.76 8.53 4.10
N PHE A 40 3.06 7.34 4.64
CA PHE A 40 3.12 7.15 6.09
C PHE A 40 4.24 7.94 6.75
N ARG A 41 5.41 8.07 6.11
CA ARG A 41 6.49 8.93 6.60
C ARG A 41 6.08 10.40 6.65
N MET A 42 5.24 10.85 5.71
CA MET A 42 4.66 12.20 5.70
C MET A 42 3.53 12.39 6.73
N GLY A 43 3.24 11.39 7.57
CA GLY A 43 2.22 11.46 8.61
C GLY A 43 0.79 11.16 8.14
N VAL A 44 0.64 10.57 6.94
CA VAL A 44 -0.65 10.07 6.46
C VAL A 44 -1.02 8.79 7.21
N ALA A 45 -2.31 8.59 7.48
CA ALA A 45 -2.84 7.37 8.10
C ALA A 45 -3.99 6.77 7.29
N LEU A 46 -4.16 5.45 7.36
CA LEU A 46 -5.29 4.74 6.75
C LEU A 46 -6.50 4.72 7.71
N GLN A 47 -7.70 4.67 7.15
CA GLN A 47 -8.89 4.28 7.90
C GLN A 47 -8.74 2.84 8.41
N GLN A 48 -9.50 2.46 9.44
CA GLN A 48 -9.35 1.15 10.06
C GLN A 48 -9.60 0.00 9.07
N ASP A 49 -10.66 0.09 8.27
CA ASP A 49 -11.01 -0.95 7.29
C ASP A 49 -9.99 -1.00 6.13
N ASP A 50 -9.56 0.17 5.66
CA ASP A 50 -8.49 0.30 4.66
C ASP A 50 -7.17 -0.28 5.18
N ARG A 51 -6.86 -0.11 6.47
CA ARG A 51 -5.65 -0.67 7.10
C ARG A 51 -5.68 -2.19 7.12
N ILE A 52 -6.80 -2.80 7.49
CA ILE A 52 -6.93 -4.25 7.56
C ILE A 52 -6.79 -4.85 6.16
N SER A 53 -7.51 -4.30 5.18
CA SER A 53 -7.47 -4.79 3.81
C SER A 53 -6.09 -4.59 3.17
N MET A 54 -5.42 -3.48 3.45
CA MET A 54 -4.05 -3.22 3.01
C MET A 54 -3.03 -4.17 3.65
N GLU A 55 -3.14 -4.46 4.95
CA GLU A 55 -2.28 -5.44 5.64
C GLU A 55 -2.36 -6.81 4.96
N ILE A 56 -3.57 -7.28 4.64
CA ILE A 56 -3.79 -8.57 3.95
C ILE A 56 -3.12 -8.56 2.57
N ALA A 57 -3.29 -7.49 1.80
CA ALA A 57 -2.66 -7.37 0.49
C ALA A 57 -1.12 -7.39 0.58
N ILE A 58 -0.54 -6.68 1.55
CA ILE A 58 0.92 -6.67 1.78
C ILE A 58 1.42 -8.06 2.17
N LEU A 59 0.71 -8.78 3.04
CA LEU A 59 1.06 -10.15 3.42
C LEU A 59 0.98 -11.12 2.23
N GLY A 60 0.00 -10.94 1.35
CA GLY A 60 -0.12 -11.68 0.09
C GLY A 60 1.08 -11.45 -0.83
N VAL A 61 1.50 -10.19 -1.00
CA VAL A 61 2.69 -9.83 -1.78
C VAL A 61 3.98 -10.38 -1.16
N LEU A 62 4.12 -10.32 0.17
CA LEU A 62 5.28 -10.86 0.88
C LEU A 62 5.40 -12.39 0.72
N SER A 63 4.27 -13.09 0.67
CA SER A 63 4.21 -14.56 0.58
C SER A 63 4.17 -15.08 -0.86
N SER A 64 4.09 -14.21 -1.86
CA SER A 64 3.97 -14.58 -3.26
C SER A 64 5.28 -15.17 -3.80
N ALA A 65 5.19 -16.24 -4.60
CA ALA A 65 6.33 -16.82 -5.29
C ALA A 65 6.99 -15.86 -6.31
N ALA A 66 6.24 -14.85 -6.78
CA ALA A 66 6.74 -13.82 -7.69
C ALA A 66 7.43 -12.65 -6.95
N SER A 67 7.52 -12.70 -5.62
CA SER A 67 8.18 -11.67 -4.82
C SER A 67 9.69 -11.76 -5.02
N ASP A 68 10.32 -10.67 -5.45
CA ASP A 68 11.78 -10.53 -5.45
C ASP A 68 12.27 -9.89 -4.14
N GLU A 69 13.59 -9.82 -3.93
CA GLU A 69 14.20 -9.21 -2.74
C GLU A 69 13.68 -7.78 -2.50
N LYS A 70 13.54 -6.99 -3.57
CA LYS A 70 13.13 -5.58 -3.49
C LYS A 70 11.68 -5.48 -3.01
N ILE A 71 10.78 -6.34 -3.49
CA ILE A 71 9.38 -6.39 -3.10
C ILE A 71 9.25 -6.87 -1.67
N ARG A 72 9.93 -7.95 -1.28
CA ARG A 72 9.95 -8.44 0.11
C ARG A 72 10.37 -7.35 1.08
N ARG A 73 11.47 -6.65 0.79
CA ARG A 73 11.97 -5.52 1.58
C ARG A 73 10.90 -4.43 1.75
N TRP A 74 10.27 -4.01 0.64
CA TRP A 74 9.26 -2.96 0.70
C TRP A 74 7.96 -3.41 1.37
N ALA A 75 7.58 -4.67 1.23
CA ALA A 75 6.42 -5.24 1.92
C ALA A 75 6.65 -5.24 3.43
N LEU A 76 7.83 -5.69 3.89
CA LEU A 76 8.21 -5.63 5.30
C LEU A 76 8.25 -4.18 5.82
N SER A 77 8.80 -3.25 5.04
CA SER A 77 8.81 -1.82 5.38
C SER A 77 7.40 -1.24 5.48
N ALA A 78 6.47 -1.68 4.63
CA ALA A 78 5.07 -1.26 4.70
C ALA A 78 4.35 -1.85 5.93
N LEU A 79 4.65 -3.10 6.31
CA LEU A 79 4.14 -3.73 7.53
C LEU A 79 4.59 -2.99 8.80
N THR A 80 5.74 -2.31 8.79
CA THR A 80 6.14 -1.43 9.89
C THR A 80 5.07 -0.38 10.23
N TYR A 81 4.37 0.14 9.21
CA TYR A 81 3.38 1.21 9.36
C TYR A 81 1.95 0.68 9.45
N VAL A 82 1.61 -0.31 8.62
CA VAL A 82 0.24 -0.82 8.46
C VAL A 82 -0.01 -2.04 9.33
N GLY A 83 1.02 -2.86 9.57
CA GLY A 83 0.88 -4.16 10.22
C GLY A 83 0.38 -4.07 11.66
N ARG A 84 -0.35 -5.09 12.07
CA ARG A 84 -0.72 -5.39 13.45
C ARG A 84 0.15 -6.53 13.94
N LYS A 85 0.64 -6.40 15.17
CA LYS A 85 1.56 -7.38 15.78
C LYS A 85 0.95 -8.79 15.78
N GLU A 86 -0.32 -8.90 16.10
CA GLU A 86 -1.03 -10.17 16.27
C GLU A 86 -1.15 -10.96 14.96
N VAL A 87 -1.14 -10.25 13.83
CA VAL A 87 -1.35 -10.82 12.49
C VAL A 87 -0.03 -10.97 11.73
N SER A 88 0.76 -9.90 11.69
CA SER A 88 1.93 -9.79 10.81
C SER A 88 3.21 -10.36 11.39
N ARG A 89 3.33 -10.50 12.72
CA ARG A 89 4.60 -10.87 13.38
C ARG A 89 5.19 -12.19 12.90
N ASN A 90 4.36 -13.22 12.71
CA ASN A 90 4.85 -14.53 12.26
C ASN A 90 5.40 -14.49 10.83
N ALA A 91 4.81 -13.68 9.95
CA ALA A 91 5.33 -13.49 8.59
C ALA A 91 6.70 -12.78 8.61
N VAL A 92 6.89 -11.81 9.51
CA VAL A 92 8.17 -11.12 9.70
C VAL A 92 9.26 -12.08 10.20
N LEU A 93 8.96 -12.91 11.20
CA LEU A 93 9.90 -13.92 11.70
C LEU A 93 10.25 -14.98 10.65
N ARG A 94 9.26 -15.39 9.86
CA ARG A 94 9.49 -16.28 8.73
C ARG A 94 10.43 -15.64 7.70
N ALA A 95 10.24 -14.36 7.36
CA ALA A 95 11.15 -13.68 6.44
C ALA A 95 12.61 -13.63 6.94
N ILE A 96 12.84 -13.51 8.24
CA ILE A 96 14.19 -13.59 8.84
C ILE A 96 14.79 -14.99 8.65
N SER A 97 13.97 -16.02 8.76
CA SER A 97 14.42 -17.42 8.68
C SER A 97 14.62 -17.90 7.25
N ASP A 98 13.73 -17.47 6.34
CA ASP A 98 13.68 -17.95 4.95
C ASP A 98 14.68 -17.20 4.05
N TYR A 99 15.07 -15.97 4.42
CA TYR A 99 15.95 -15.11 3.61
C TYR A 99 17.17 -14.58 4.38
N PRO A 100 18.01 -15.46 4.98
CA PRO A 100 19.17 -15.03 5.77
C PRO A 100 20.27 -14.37 4.91
N ASP A 101 20.31 -14.65 3.62
CA ASP A 101 21.33 -14.11 2.69
C ASP A 101 20.88 -12.80 2.01
N GLU A 102 19.69 -12.29 2.34
CA GLU A 102 19.13 -11.06 1.78
C GLU A 102 19.21 -9.91 2.80
N PRO A 103 20.34 -9.20 2.89
CA PRO A 103 20.58 -8.23 3.97
C PRO A 103 19.53 -7.11 4.02
N GLN A 104 18.95 -6.74 2.88
CA GLN A 104 17.92 -5.71 2.85
C GLN A 104 16.57 -6.19 3.39
N VAL A 105 16.22 -7.46 3.12
CA VAL A 105 15.01 -8.09 3.64
C VAL A 105 15.14 -8.27 5.14
N LEU A 106 16.30 -8.76 5.59
CA LEU A 106 16.63 -8.85 7.01
C LEU A 106 16.53 -7.49 7.72
N ALA A 107 17.13 -6.44 7.17
CA ALA A 107 17.08 -5.11 7.78
C ALA A 107 15.64 -4.59 7.91
N ALA A 108 14.81 -4.76 6.89
CA ALA A 108 13.40 -4.36 6.94
C ALA A 108 12.59 -5.22 7.93
N ALA A 109 12.87 -6.52 8.01
CA ALA A 109 12.22 -7.42 8.97
C ALA A 109 12.59 -7.07 10.41
N ILE A 110 13.87 -6.78 10.68
CA ILE A 110 14.36 -6.34 11.99
C ILE A 110 13.67 -5.05 12.40
N ALA A 111 13.64 -4.04 11.53
CA ALA A 111 12.95 -2.77 11.79
C ALA A 111 11.47 -3.01 12.16
N THR A 112 10.75 -3.84 11.39
CA THR A 112 9.36 -4.19 11.69
C THR A 112 9.20 -4.95 13.00
N LEU A 113 10.12 -5.86 13.34
CA LEU A 113 10.06 -6.60 14.59
C LEU A 113 10.31 -5.69 15.80
N PHE A 114 11.27 -4.78 15.73
CA PHE A 114 11.48 -3.75 16.76
C PHE A 114 10.25 -2.85 16.91
N LYS A 115 9.57 -2.53 15.81
CA LYS A 115 8.31 -1.79 15.86
C LYS A 115 7.21 -2.54 16.63
N PHE A 116 7.13 -3.87 16.51
CA PHE A 116 6.12 -4.70 17.19
C PHE A 116 6.49 -5.07 18.63
N ASP A 117 7.74 -5.42 18.88
CA ASP A 117 8.19 -6.05 20.11
C ASP A 117 9.10 -5.14 20.97
N GLY A 118 9.50 -3.97 20.45
CA GLY A 118 10.48 -3.11 21.10
C GLY A 118 11.78 -3.85 21.38
N ASN A 119 12.36 -3.64 22.55
CA ASN A 119 13.63 -4.26 22.95
C ASN A 119 13.55 -5.79 23.10
N ALA A 120 12.35 -6.38 23.16
CA ALA A 120 12.22 -7.85 23.16
C ALA A 120 12.61 -8.46 21.80
N ALA A 121 12.55 -7.68 20.70
CA ALA A 121 12.98 -8.12 19.37
C ALA A 121 14.45 -8.55 19.35
N GLN A 122 15.31 -7.85 20.08
CA GLN A 122 16.76 -8.12 20.13
C GLN A 122 17.06 -9.59 20.48
N LYS A 123 16.39 -10.13 21.51
CA LYS A 123 16.61 -11.51 21.96
C LYS A 123 16.21 -12.52 20.89
N VAL A 124 15.11 -12.25 20.18
CA VAL A 124 14.60 -13.11 19.11
C VAL A 124 15.59 -13.12 17.95
N ILE A 125 16.04 -11.95 17.50
CA ILE A 125 16.95 -11.83 16.36
C ILE A 125 18.32 -12.44 16.67
N THR A 126 18.89 -12.16 17.85
CA THR A 126 20.18 -12.75 18.26
C THR A 126 20.12 -14.27 18.32
N HIS A 127 18.98 -14.86 18.69
CA HIS A 127 18.80 -16.32 18.70
C HIS A 127 18.84 -16.94 17.29
N HIS A 128 18.40 -16.20 16.26
CA HIS A 128 18.49 -16.66 14.87
C HIS A 128 19.92 -16.64 14.30
N GLY A 129 20.81 -15.79 14.84
CA GLY A 129 22.23 -15.76 14.47
C GLY A 129 22.56 -15.25 13.05
N ALA A 130 21.56 -14.75 12.30
CA ALA A 130 21.72 -14.35 10.90
C ALA A 130 22.24 -12.92 10.69
N CYS A 131 22.43 -12.12 11.76
CA CYS A 131 22.72 -10.69 11.64
C CYS A 131 23.82 -10.23 12.58
N THR A 132 24.66 -9.30 12.10
CA THR A 132 25.67 -8.63 12.93
C THR A 132 25.02 -7.64 13.91
N ALA A 133 25.70 -7.33 15.01
CA ALA A 133 25.21 -6.34 15.98
C ALA A 133 25.00 -4.96 15.35
N GLU A 134 25.90 -4.54 14.46
CA GLU A 134 25.81 -3.30 13.70
C GLU A 134 24.54 -3.27 12.82
N MET A 135 24.27 -4.34 12.07
CA MET A 135 23.09 -4.44 11.23
C MET A 135 21.80 -4.37 12.05
N ILE A 136 21.76 -5.03 13.21
CA ILE A 136 20.60 -4.98 14.11
C ILE A 136 20.39 -3.56 14.63
N ALA A 137 21.44 -2.88 15.08
CA ALA A 137 21.37 -1.52 15.59
C ALA A 137 20.89 -0.52 14.51
N LEU A 138 21.50 -0.54 13.33
CA LEU A 138 21.12 0.32 12.20
C LEU A 138 19.68 0.06 11.74
N SER A 139 19.25 -1.20 11.74
CA SER A 139 17.89 -1.57 11.36
C SER A 139 16.85 -1.14 12.39
N ALA A 140 17.14 -1.34 13.68
CA ALA A 140 16.27 -0.94 14.78
C ALA A 140 16.04 0.57 14.83
N LEU A 141 17.08 1.38 14.53
CA LEU A 141 17.02 2.84 14.48
C LEU A 141 16.00 3.39 13.47
N GLN A 142 15.59 2.60 12.47
CA GLN A 142 14.56 3.02 11.51
C GLN A 142 13.20 3.24 12.18
N THR A 143 12.93 2.60 13.31
CA THR A 143 11.61 2.57 13.96
C THR A 143 11.62 2.92 15.43
N THR A 144 12.79 2.86 16.07
CA THR A 144 12.97 2.97 17.52
C THR A 144 13.79 4.22 17.84
N ASP A 145 13.45 4.90 18.93
CA ASP A 145 14.22 6.06 19.40
C ASP A 145 15.64 5.62 19.80
N PRO A 146 16.69 6.33 19.35
CA PRO A 146 18.09 6.03 19.72
C PRO A 146 18.30 5.81 21.23
N LYS A 147 17.56 6.52 22.10
CA LYS A 147 17.68 6.41 23.56
C LYS A 147 17.21 5.07 24.13
N GLN A 148 16.45 4.29 23.36
CA GLN A 148 15.95 2.98 23.78
C GLN A 148 16.87 1.83 23.36
N LEU A 149 17.89 2.13 22.55
CA LEU A 149 18.82 1.17 21.98
C LEU A 149 20.21 1.33 22.61
N ASP A 150 20.96 0.23 22.69
CA ASP A 150 22.38 0.28 23.01
C ASP A 150 23.17 0.56 21.72
N LEU A 151 23.67 1.78 21.61
CA LEU A 151 24.44 2.27 20.46
C LEU A 151 25.93 2.42 20.77
N SER A 152 26.39 1.93 21.94
CA SER A 152 27.77 2.14 22.41
C SER A 152 28.85 1.65 21.45
N ASN A 153 28.51 0.64 20.63
CA ASN A 153 29.41 0.04 19.65
C ASN A 153 29.08 0.41 18.20
N LEU A 154 28.13 1.34 17.97
CA LEU A 154 27.75 1.73 16.62
C LEU A 154 28.69 2.82 16.11
N ASN A 155 29.60 2.45 15.22
CA ASN A 155 30.46 3.37 14.49
C ASN A 155 30.66 2.88 13.05
N VAL A 156 30.09 3.58 12.09
CA VAL A 156 30.16 3.21 10.66
C VAL A 156 31.36 3.90 10.03
N ASN A 157 32.50 3.22 9.99
CA ASN A 157 33.73 3.75 9.39
C ASN A 157 33.59 3.84 7.87
N ILE A 158 33.44 5.05 7.33
CA ILE A 158 33.15 5.26 5.91
C ILE A 158 34.24 4.80 4.93
N GLU A 159 35.48 4.65 5.39
CA GLU A 159 36.60 4.25 4.54
C GLU A 159 36.68 2.72 4.38
N ASN A 160 36.19 1.96 5.37
CA ASN A 160 36.38 0.52 5.46
C ASN A 160 35.06 -0.26 5.59
N ALA A 161 33.93 0.42 5.79
CA ALA A 161 32.64 -0.24 5.93
C ALA A 161 32.18 -0.86 4.61
N GLU A 162 31.61 -2.04 4.72
CA GLU A 162 30.96 -2.71 3.60
C GLU A 162 29.76 -1.88 3.09
N PRO A 163 29.32 -2.10 1.84
CA PRO A 163 28.24 -1.30 1.24
C PRO A 163 26.90 -1.37 2.01
N VAL A 164 26.63 -2.49 2.70
CA VAL A 164 25.38 -2.70 3.44
C VAL A 164 25.25 -1.79 4.67
N PRO A 165 26.20 -1.77 5.63
CA PRO A 165 26.19 -0.79 6.72
C PRO A 165 26.11 0.66 6.26
N LEU A 166 26.90 1.04 5.24
CA LEU A 166 26.87 2.39 4.66
C LEU A 166 25.48 2.77 4.16
N LYS A 167 24.87 1.87 3.37
CA LYS A 167 23.52 2.04 2.87
C LYS A 167 22.49 2.17 3.99
N LEU A 168 22.57 1.36 5.04
CA LEU A 168 21.63 1.42 6.16
C LEU A 168 21.80 2.72 6.95
N ALA A 169 23.03 3.20 7.15
CA ALA A 169 23.28 4.48 7.78
C ALA A 169 22.75 5.65 6.92
N LEU A 170 22.97 5.63 5.60
CA LEU A 170 22.38 6.59 4.66
C LEU A 170 20.84 6.54 4.67
N LEU A 171 20.25 5.35 4.79
CA LEU A 171 18.81 5.17 4.98
C LEU A 171 18.33 5.90 6.24
N LEU A 172 19.04 5.77 7.37
CA LEU A 172 18.70 6.49 8.61
C LEU A 172 18.80 8.01 8.46
N VAL A 173 19.81 8.50 7.73
CA VAL A 173 19.92 9.93 7.42
C VAL A 173 18.72 10.38 6.60
N GLY A 174 18.38 9.68 5.52
CA GLY A 174 17.22 10.03 4.69
C GLY A 174 15.88 9.99 5.43
N LEU A 175 15.75 9.10 6.42
CA LEU A 175 14.57 9.02 7.29
C LEU A 175 14.52 10.09 8.39
N ASP A 176 15.56 10.92 8.52
CA ASP A 176 15.76 11.85 9.64
C ASP A 176 15.69 11.14 11.00
N ARG A 177 16.34 9.97 11.08
CA ARG A 177 16.40 9.08 12.26
C ARG A 177 17.82 8.77 12.71
N SER A 178 18.83 9.22 11.95
CA SER A 178 20.23 9.01 12.30
C SER A 178 20.59 9.77 13.58
N PRO A 179 21.30 9.14 14.53
CA PRO A 179 22.06 9.88 15.53
C PRO A 179 22.97 10.92 14.86
N GLU A 180 23.23 12.04 15.56
CA GLU A 180 24.22 13.00 15.11
C GLU A 180 25.58 12.30 14.95
N ASN A 181 26.27 12.58 13.84
CA ASN A 181 27.62 12.14 13.59
C ASN A 181 27.80 10.60 13.62
N ILE A 182 26.83 9.86 13.08
CA ILE A 182 26.82 8.37 13.05
C ILE A 182 28.03 7.77 12.31
N PHE A 183 28.61 8.54 11.38
CA PHE A 183 29.73 8.13 10.55
C PHE A 183 31.10 8.57 11.11
N ASP A 184 31.19 9.79 11.62
CA ASP A 184 32.42 10.35 12.17
C ASP A 184 32.07 11.46 13.18
N PRO A 185 32.63 11.46 14.41
CA PRO A 185 32.32 12.45 15.45
C PRO A 185 32.68 13.90 15.08
N ARG A 186 33.53 14.12 14.06
CA ARG A 186 34.02 15.43 13.62
C ARG A 186 33.24 16.01 12.46
N HIS A 187 32.49 15.18 11.74
CA HIS A 187 31.79 15.58 10.52
C HIS A 187 30.29 15.40 10.68
N SER A 188 29.53 16.37 10.16
CA SER A 188 28.08 16.26 10.13
C SER A 188 27.64 15.15 9.18
N ASN A 189 26.50 14.52 9.44
CA ASN A 189 25.93 13.52 8.54
C ASN A 189 25.70 14.09 7.12
N ALA A 190 25.36 15.39 7.01
CA ALA A 190 25.17 16.07 5.72
C ALA A 190 26.46 16.19 4.90
N GLU A 191 27.60 16.45 5.55
CA GLU A 191 28.90 16.46 4.87
C GLU A 191 29.29 15.06 4.40
N ILE A 192 29.02 14.04 5.20
CA ILE A 192 29.33 12.65 4.85
C ILE A 192 28.43 12.13 3.74
N VAL A 193 27.14 12.47 3.73
CA VAL A 193 26.25 12.19 2.58
C VAL A 193 26.86 12.76 1.29
N ARG A 194 27.34 14.01 1.31
CA ARG A 194 28.02 14.63 0.17
C ARG A 194 29.27 13.86 -0.25
N VAL A 195 30.10 13.42 0.68
CA VAL A 195 31.29 12.62 0.36
C VAL A 195 30.91 11.27 -0.27
N LEU A 196 29.94 10.57 0.32
CA LEU A 196 29.47 9.26 -0.14
C LEU A 196 28.72 9.32 -1.48
N GLY A 197 28.30 10.49 -1.93
CA GLY A 197 27.73 10.69 -3.27
C GLY A 197 28.69 10.33 -4.41
N ALA A 198 30.00 10.51 -4.19
CA ALA A 198 31.06 10.13 -5.14
C ALA A 198 31.66 8.75 -4.86
N HIS A 199 30.99 7.92 -4.05
CA HIS A 199 31.48 6.59 -3.69
C HIS A 199 31.52 5.65 -4.91
N HIS A 200 32.55 4.81 -4.99
CA HIS A 200 32.77 3.90 -6.12
C HIS A 200 31.69 2.84 -6.27
N GLU A 201 31.12 2.37 -5.15
CA GLU A 201 29.96 1.46 -5.15
C GLU A 201 28.66 2.21 -5.52
N PRO A 202 28.00 1.86 -6.64
CA PRO A 202 26.80 2.57 -7.10
C PRO A 202 25.65 2.57 -6.10
N ILE A 203 25.53 1.50 -5.30
CA ILE A 203 24.46 1.40 -4.29
C ILE A 203 24.62 2.42 -3.16
N VAL A 204 25.87 2.76 -2.82
CA VAL A 204 26.17 3.77 -1.78
C VAL A 204 25.90 5.17 -2.32
N SER A 205 26.39 5.46 -3.54
CA SER A 205 26.10 6.73 -4.23
C SER A 205 24.59 6.94 -4.40
N GLN A 206 23.87 5.91 -4.87
CA GLN A 206 22.41 5.93 -4.99
C GLN A 206 21.72 6.28 -3.67
N TYR A 207 22.11 5.64 -2.56
CA TYR A 207 21.50 5.88 -1.25
C TYR A 207 21.91 7.22 -0.64
N SER A 208 23.04 7.80 -1.03
CA SER A 208 23.41 9.17 -0.67
C SER A 208 22.46 10.18 -1.30
N VAL A 209 22.19 10.05 -2.61
CA VAL A 209 21.21 10.90 -3.30
C VAL A 209 19.81 10.68 -2.74
N TRP A 210 19.43 9.42 -2.49
CA TRP A 210 18.15 9.09 -1.85
C TRP A 210 18.02 9.77 -0.48
N ALA A 211 19.08 9.78 0.33
CA ALA A 211 19.07 10.41 1.64
C ALA A 211 18.87 11.93 1.52
N ALA A 212 19.53 12.57 0.55
CA ALA A 212 19.34 13.98 0.27
C ALA A 212 17.92 14.31 -0.22
N ALA A 213 17.30 13.43 -1.01
CA ALA A 213 15.94 13.61 -1.52
C ALA A 213 14.84 13.40 -0.47
N GLU A 214 15.04 12.50 0.49
CA GLU A 214 14.00 12.15 1.45
C GLU A 214 14.15 12.88 2.80
N ASN A 215 15.36 13.37 3.15
CA ASN A 215 15.55 14.15 4.37
C ASN A 215 15.08 15.61 4.16
N PRO A 216 14.18 16.14 5.00
CA PRO A 216 13.65 17.51 4.86
C PRO A 216 14.66 18.63 5.09
N HIS A 217 15.86 18.30 5.59
CA HIS A 217 16.97 19.22 5.89
C HIS A 217 18.11 19.14 4.88
N LEU A 218 18.03 18.25 3.90
CA LEU A 218 19.01 18.11 2.82
C LEU A 218 18.40 18.51 1.47
N GLY A 219 19.26 18.74 0.47
CA GLY A 219 18.84 19.09 -0.89
C GLY A 219 19.96 18.88 -1.91
N ALA A 220 19.86 19.49 -3.11
CA ALA A 220 20.87 19.31 -4.16
C ALA A 220 22.30 19.71 -3.75
N ALA A 221 22.47 20.62 -2.80
CA ALA A 221 23.80 20.98 -2.29
C ALA A 221 24.53 19.82 -1.58
N ASN A 222 23.81 18.76 -1.18
CA ASN A 222 24.34 17.67 -0.37
C ASN A 222 24.70 16.40 -1.15
N ILE A 223 24.44 16.30 -2.45
CA ILE A 223 24.60 15.01 -3.17
C ILE A 223 26.02 14.70 -3.63
N GLY A 224 26.93 15.68 -3.68
CA GLY A 224 28.35 15.46 -4.02
C GLY A 224 28.66 14.90 -5.40
N ILE A 225 27.66 14.71 -6.26
CA ILE A 225 27.79 14.26 -7.65
C ILE A 225 28.07 15.47 -8.56
N ASP A 226 29.00 15.31 -9.52
CA ASP A 226 29.20 16.32 -10.56
C ASP A 226 28.05 16.27 -11.57
N LEU A 227 27.19 17.28 -11.51
CA LEU A 227 26.01 17.39 -12.38
C LEU A 227 26.35 17.58 -13.86
N ARG A 228 27.59 17.99 -14.18
CA ARG A 228 28.04 18.14 -15.58
C ARG A 228 28.28 16.80 -16.26
N ASP A 229 28.56 15.75 -15.48
CA ASP A 229 28.80 14.39 -15.97
C ASP A 229 27.74 13.42 -15.42
N LEU A 230 26.49 13.88 -15.36
CA LEU A 230 25.40 13.06 -14.84
C LEU A 230 25.18 11.80 -15.70
N TYR A 231 25.41 11.88 -17.02
CA TYR A 231 25.32 10.72 -17.93
C TYR A 231 26.34 9.63 -17.62
N GLY A 232 27.49 9.95 -17.03
CA GLY A 232 28.48 8.98 -16.57
C GLY A 232 28.03 8.18 -15.34
N GLN A 233 26.99 8.61 -14.64
CA GLN A 233 26.43 7.90 -13.48
C GLN A 233 25.49 6.78 -13.91
N GLU A 234 25.35 5.76 -13.06
CA GLU A 234 24.39 4.67 -13.27
C GLU A 234 22.93 5.16 -13.33
N PRO A 235 22.04 4.53 -14.13
CA PRO A 235 20.67 5.01 -14.32
C PRO A 235 19.87 5.17 -13.03
N ASN A 236 20.08 4.28 -12.07
CA ASN A 236 19.44 4.30 -10.75
C ASN A 236 19.89 5.49 -9.89
N VAL A 237 21.12 5.99 -10.06
CA VAL A 237 21.63 7.22 -9.43
C VAL A 237 21.02 8.43 -10.13
N ARG A 238 21.07 8.48 -11.48
CA ARG A 238 20.46 9.55 -12.28
C ARG A 238 18.98 9.73 -11.95
N SER A 239 18.24 8.63 -11.82
CA SER A 239 16.83 8.60 -11.41
C SER A 239 16.56 9.38 -10.13
N TYR A 240 17.39 9.20 -9.10
CA TYR A 240 17.25 9.93 -7.84
C TYR A 240 17.73 11.37 -7.93
N VAL A 241 18.76 11.67 -8.73
CA VAL A 241 19.20 13.05 -8.96
C VAL A 241 18.09 13.84 -9.65
N TYR A 242 17.54 13.32 -10.74
CA TYR A 242 16.43 13.97 -11.44
C TYR A 242 15.21 14.14 -10.53
N ARG A 243 14.89 13.11 -9.74
CA ARG A 243 13.80 13.18 -8.76
C ARG A 243 14.01 14.28 -7.72
N LEU A 244 15.22 14.39 -7.17
CA LEU A 244 15.57 15.43 -6.20
C LEU A 244 15.32 16.82 -6.78
N PHE A 245 15.89 17.13 -7.95
CA PHE A 245 15.70 18.44 -8.62
C PHE A 245 14.23 18.71 -9.00
N ALA A 246 13.47 17.68 -9.32
CA ALA A 246 12.04 17.81 -9.55
C ALA A 246 11.26 18.15 -8.27
N GLU A 247 11.65 17.55 -7.14
CA GLU A 247 11.03 17.73 -5.83
C GLU A 247 11.44 19.07 -5.14
N GLU A 248 12.52 19.73 -5.57
CA GLU A 248 12.96 21.00 -5.01
C GLU A 248 11.90 22.11 -5.13
N SER A 249 11.77 22.93 -4.09
CA SER A 249 10.85 24.07 -4.08
C SER A 249 11.45 25.32 -4.74
N ALA A 250 12.77 25.51 -4.62
CA ALA A 250 13.47 26.63 -5.21
C ALA A 250 13.55 26.49 -6.74
N VAL A 251 13.34 27.60 -7.45
CA VAL A 251 13.48 27.66 -8.92
C VAL A 251 14.89 28.16 -9.24
N SER A 252 15.60 27.43 -10.10
CA SER A 252 16.92 27.80 -10.59
C SER A 252 17.08 27.35 -12.05
N SER A 253 17.97 28.00 -12.80
CA SER A 253 18.30 27.59 -14.17
C SER A 253 18.85 26.17 -14.20
N GLN A 254 19.71 25.81 -13.24
CA GLN A 254 20.25 24.47 -13.11
C GLN A 254 19.13 23.43 -12.91
N ARG A 255 18.14 23.71 -12.06
CA ARG A 255 16.99 22.83 -11.88
C ARG A 255 16.24 22.61 -13.18
N HIS A 256 15.97 23.68 -13.92
CA HIS A 256 15.27 23.59 -15.20
C HIS A 256 16.08 22.77 -16.22
N GLU A 257 17.38 23.02 -16.34
CA GLU A 257 18.30 22.27 -17.21
C GLU A 257 18.31 20.77 -16.88
N ILE A 258 18.39 20.41 -15.60
CA ILE A 258 18.38 19.02 -15.14
C ILE A 258 17.03 18.34 -15.43
N ILE A 259 15.90 19.05 -15.31
CA ILE A 259 14.58 18.52 -15.67
C ILE A 259 14.48 18.29 -17.18
N VAL A 260 14.94 19.24 -18.01
CA VAL A 260 14.96 19.13 -19.48
C VAL A 260 15.88 17.99 -19.93
N GLN A 261 17.04 17.82 -19.27
CA GLN A 261 17.95 16.72 -19.52
C GLN A 261 17.31 15.37 -19.16
N GLY A 262 16.71 15.29 -17.97
CA GLY A 262 16.10 14.07 -17.47
C GLY A 262 14.88 13.62 -18.26
N SER A 263 14.09 14.54 -18.85
CA SER A 263 12.95 14.17 -19.70
C SER A 263 13.38 13.52 -21.02
N LYS A 264 14.64 13.73 -21.42
CA LYS A 264 15.25 13.20 -22.65
C LYS A 264 16.29 12.10 -22.37
N ASP A 265 16.42 11.63 -21.13
CA ASP A 265 17.36 10.56 -20.79
C ASP A 265 16.99 9.28 -21.55
N SER A 266 17.98 8.59 -22.12
CA SER A 266 17.73 7.35 -22.87
C SER A 266 17.23 6.22 -21.98
N ASP A 267 17.56 6.25 -20.68
CA ASP A 267 17.19 5.19 -19.75
C ASP A 267 15.83 5.45 -19.08
N LYS A 268 14.96 4.44 -19.11
CA LYS A 268 13.62 4.50 -18.53
C LYS A 268 13.61 4.65 -17.01
N GLU A 269 14.56 4.08 -16.28
CA GLU A 269 14.62 4.20 -14.82
C GLU A 269 14.92 5.65 -14.42
N ALA A 270 15.81 6.31 -15.17
CA ALA A 270 16.12 7.71 -15.00
C ALA A 270 14.90 8.61 -15.25
N ARG A 271 14.23 8.45 -16.41
CA ARG A 271 13.00 9.19 -16.76
C ARG A 271 11.87 8.96 -15.76
N SER A 272 11.71 7.73 -15.29
CA SER A 272 10.70 7.37 -14.27
C SER A 272 10.92 8.12 -12.95
N GLY A 273 12.17 8.24 -12.49
CA GLY A 273 12.50 9.01 -11.28
C GLY A 273 12.09 10.48 -11.40
N LEU A 274 12.40 11.09 -12.54
CA LEU A 274 11.98 12.46 -12.84
C LEU A 274 10.45 12.60 -12.78
N ALA A 275 9.72 11.74 -13.50
CA ALA A 275 8.26 11.81 -13.60
C ALA A 275 7.59 11.70 -12.21
N ILE A 276 8.11 10.82 -11.35
CA ILE A 276 7.63 10.66 -9.97
C ILE A 276 7.88 11.93 -9.14
N GLY A 277 9.06 12.55 -9.29
CA GLY A 277 9.43 13.74 -8.52
C GLY A 277 8.64 15.00 -8.90
N LEU A 278 8.22 15.11 -10.17
CA LEU A 278 7.51 16.29 -10.66
C LEU A 278 6.11 16.44 -10.07
N ARG A 279 5.45 15.35 -9.68
CA ARG A 279 4.01 15.32 -9.36
C ARG A 279 3.51 16.52 -8.54
N ASP A 280 4.20 16.83 -7.44
CA ASP A 280 3.72 17.78 -6.43
C ASP A 280 4.29 19.20 -6.58
N ASN A 281 5.18 19.44 -7.55
CA ASN A 281 5.84 20.73 -7.75
C ASN A 281 5.55 21.33 -9.12
N PHE A 282 5.47 22.66 -9.19
CA PHE A 282 5.28 23.40 -10.43
C PHE A 282 5.99 24.76 -10.38
N TYR A 283 6.48 25.23 -11.52
CA TYR A 283 7.02 26.56 -11.71
C TYR A 283 6.81 27.04 -13.16
N ASP A 284 6.88 28.35 -13.37
CA ASP A 284 6.68 28.95 -14.70
C ASP A 284 7.76 28.49 -15.69
N GLY A 285 7.35 28.01 -16.85
CA GLY A 285 8.22 27.42 -17.87
C GLY A 285 8.34 25.88 -17.81
N LEU A 286 7.82 25.24 -16.76
CA LEU A 286 7.75 23.77 -16.71
C LEU A 286 6.69 23.19 -17.68
N GLU A 287 5.64 23.96 -17.98
CA GLU A 287 4.53 23.56 -18.85
C GLU A 287 5.02 23.02 -20.20
N SER A 288 5.86 23.78 -20.92
CA SER A 288 6.33 23.38 -22.25
C SER A 288 7.10 22.06 -22.20
N VAL A 289 8.02 21.92 -21.25
CA VAL A 289 8.83 20.70 -21.09
C VAL A 289 7.95 19.48 -20.83
N THR A 290 6.93 19.65 -20.00
CA THR A 290 6.06 18.55 -19.57
C THR A 290 5.05 18.16 -20.65
N VAL A 291 4.46 19.13 -21.36
CA VAL A 291 3.55 18.84 -22.48
C VAL A 291 4.30 18.15 -23.62
N ASP A 292 5.47 18.67 -24.00
CA ASP A 292 6.29 18.08 -25.05
C ASP A 292 6.69 16.65 -24.67
N TRP A 293 7.21 16.46 -23.45
CA TRP A 293 7.57 15.12 -22.96
C TRP A 293 6.39 14.16 -22.91
N PHE A 294 5.22 14.60 -22.46
CA PHE A 294 4.03 13.75 -22.40
C PHE A 294 3.60 13.23 -23.78
N HIS A 295 3.78 14.03 -24.83
CA HIS A 295 3.46 13.63 -26.20
C HIS A 295 4.53 12.76 -26.86
N GLU A 296 5.79 12.90 -26.43
CA GLU A 296 6.93 12.15 -26.96
C GLU A 296 7.24 10.86 -26.20
N GLU A 297 6.71 10.67 -24.98
CA GLU A 297 7.02 9.49 -24.16
C GLU A 297 6.34 8.22 -24.67
N ASP A 298 7.16 7.25 -25.07
CA ASP A 298 6.72 5.94 -25.54
C ASP A 298 6.37 4.98 -24.39
N ASP A 299 7.02 5.11 -23.23
CA ASP A 299 6.79 4.22 -22.10
C ASP A 299 5.49 4.59 -21.36
N HIS A 300 4.51 3.68 -21.40
CA HIS A 300 3.20 3.89 -20.80
C HIS A 300 3.23 4.17 -19.30
N ASP A 301 4.15 3.56 -18.54
CA ASP A 301 4.21 3.76 -17.09
C ASP A 301 4.82 5.13 -16.76
N ILE A 302 5.84 5.57 -17.51
CA ILE A 302 6.40 6.92 -17.39
C ILE A 302 5.38 7.96 -17.82
N GLY A 303 4.76 7.81 -18.99
CA GLY A 303 3.73 8.72 -19.49
C GLY A 303 2.55 8.85 -18.52
N ALA A 304 2.20 7.78 -17.80
CA ALA A 304 1.18 7.85 -16.76
C ALA A 304 1.63 8.64 -15.53
N HIS A 305 2.91 8.63 -15.15
CA HIS A 305 3.43 9.50 -14.08
C HIS A 305 3.50 10.97 -14.50
N VAL A 306 3.85 11.24 -15.77
CA VAL A 306 3.79 12.60 -16.33
C VAL A 306 2.34 13.10 -16.34
N LEU A 307 1.38 12.25 -16.70
CA LEU A 307 -0.04 12.57 -16.62
C LEU A 307 -0.49 12.83 -15.17
N ASP A 308 0.04 12.09 -14.17
CA ASP A 308 -0.26 12.35 -12.76
C ASP A 308 0.16 13.78 -12.34
N HIS A 309 1.30 14.29 -12.85
CA HIS A 309 1.70 15.70 -12.65
C HIS A 309 0.75 16.67 -13.35
N ILE A 310 0.42 16.42 -14.63
CA ILE A 310 -0.52 17.26 -15.39
C ILE A 310 -1.85 17.40 -14.63
N ILE A 311 -2.39 16.29 -14.12
CA ILE A 311 -3.63 16.27 -13.34
C ILE A 311 -3.46 17.03 -12.03
N ALA A 312 -2.39 16.76 -11.27
CA ALA A 312 -2.16 17.38 -9.96
C ALA A 312 -1.97 18.90 -10.06
N GLN A 313 -1.45 19.40 -11.18
CA GLN A 313 -1.17 20.82 -11.41
C GLN A 313 -2.17 21.49 -12.37
N ALA A 314 -3.25 20.81 -12.77
CA ALA A 314 -4.21 21.30 -13.77
C ALA A 314 -4.84 22.65 -13.41
N GLU A 315 -5.01 22.95 -12.12
CA GLU A 315 -5.56 24.24 -11.69
C GLU A 315 -4.65 25.44 -12.00
N LYS A 316 -3.35 25.21 -12.22
CA LYS A 316 -2.37 26.26 -12.49
C LYS A 316 -2.22 26.54 -13.98
N VAL A 317 -2.53 25.57 -14.82
CA VAL A 317 -2.22 25.58 -16.26
C VAL A 317 -3.44 25.13 -17.07
N PRO A 318 -4.08 26.04 -17.84
CA PRO A 318 -5.24 25.68 -18.65
C PRO A 318 -4.99 24.54 -19.65
N THR A 319 -3.79 24.47 -20.23
CA THR A 319 -3.39 23.38 -21.13
C THR A 319 -3.41 22.03 -20.43
N TYR A 320 -2.95 21.96 -19.17
CA TYR A 320 -2.97 20.74 -18.39
C TYR A 320 -4.41 20.30 -18.08
N GLU A 321 -5.28 21.24 -17.70
CA GLU A 321 -6.69 20.93 -17.45
C GLU A 321 -7.33 20.31 -18.70
N LYS A 322 -7.10 20.90 -19.87
CA LYS A 322 -7.59 20.36 -21.14
C LYS A 322 -7.08 18.94 -21.40
N ILE A 323 -5.77 18.71 -21.31
CA ILE A 323 -5.17 17.38 -21.52
C ILE A 323 -5.75 16.36 -20.54
N ALA A 324 -5.87 16.72 -19.26
CA ALA A 324 -6.40 15.83 -18.23
C ALA A 324 -7.87 15.45 -18.48
N ILE A 325 -8.71 16.40 -18.92
CA ILE A 325 -10.12 16.12 -19.27
C ILE A 325 -10.20 15.22 -20.50
N ASP A 326 -9.49 15.55 -21.58
CA ASP A 326 -9.50 14.79 -22.83
C ASP A 326 -9.08 13.32 -22.58
N HIS A 327 -8.02 13.11 -21.77
CA HIS A 327 -7.56 11.77 -21.40
C HIS A 327 -8.55 11.01 -20.51
N TYR A 328 -9.29 11.70 -19.64
CA TYR A 328 -10.28 11.07 -18.77
C TYR A 328 -11.52 10.63 -19.55
N GLU A 329 -11.94 11.44 -20.52
CA GLU A 329 -13.01 11.09 -21.47
C GLU A 329 -12.60 9.91 -22.34
N PHE A 330 -11.39 9.92 -22.91
CA PHE A 330 -10.86 8.81 -23.70
C PHE A 330 -10.76 7.50 -22.90
N ALA A 331 -10.48 7.58 -21.60
CA ALA A 331 -10.40 6.44 -20.70
C ALA A 331 -11.78 5.85 -20.29
N ALA A 332 -12.88 6.18 -20.98
CA ALA A 332 -14.22 5.68 -20.65
C ALA A 332 -14.33 4.15 -20.50
N GLY A 333 -13.64 3.40 -21.36
CA GLY A 333 -13.58 1.94 -21.28
C GLY A 333 -12.51 1.38 -20.34
N ASP A 334 -11.60 2.23 -19.83
CA ASP A 334 -10.48 1.81 -18.97
C ASP A 334 -10.69 2.34 -17.55
N LEU A 335 -11.49 1.58 -16.78
CA LEU A 335 -11.79 1.89 -15.38
C LEU A 335 -10.52 2.00 -14.53
N LYS A 336 -9.48 1.22 -14.83
CA LYS A 336 -8.22 1.26 -14.08
C LYS A 336 -7.51 2.60 -14.31
N LYS A 337 -7.42 3.05 -15.56
CA LYS A 337 -6.85 4.36 -15.90
C LYS A 337 -7.65 5.50 -15.28
N ARG A 338 -8.99 5.48 -15.36
CA ARG A 338 -9.85 6.47 -14.69
C ARG A 338 -9.61 6.52 -13.19
N PHE A 339 -9.51 5.36 -12.55
CA PHE A 339 -9.28 5.28 -11.12
C PHE A 339 -7.92 5.86 -10.71
N ARG A 340 -6.86 5.62 -11.49
CA ARG A 340 -5.56 6.28 -11.30
C ARG A 340 -5.66 7.80 -11.44
N MET A 341 -6.32 8.28 -12.50
CA MET A 341 -6.50 9.71 -12.75
C MET A 341 -7.27 10.39 -11.61
N GLU A 342 -8.32 9.75 -11.10
CA GLU A 342 -9.07 10.23 -9.94
C GLU A 342 -8.23 10.25 -8.66
N ALA A 343 -7.38 9.23 -8.45
CA ALA A 343 -6.45 9.19 -7.32
C ALA A 343 -5.38 10.29 -7.40
N ALA A 344 -4.93 10.64 -8.61
CA ALA A 344 -4.02 11.76 -8.86
C ALA A 344 -4.70 13.11 -8.64
N ALA A 345 -5.96 13.25 -9.05
CA ALA A 345 -6.77 14.46 -8.86
C ALA A 345 -7.26 14.67 -7.42
N ALA A 346 -7.15 13.67 -6.54
CA ALA A 346 -7.75 13.73 -5.22
C ALA A 346 -7.32 14.97 -4.41
N GLY A 347 -8.30 15.77 -4.01
CA GLY A 347 -8.08 17.02 -3.26
C GLY A 347 -7.90 18.27 -4.14
N THR A 348 -8.04 18.16 -5.45
CA THR A 348 -8.00 19.27 -6.42
C THR A 348 -9.38 19.49 -7.06
N LYS A 349 -9.59 20.64 -7.73
CA LYS A 349 -10.83 20.98 -8.44
C LYS A 349 -11.10 20.09 -9.65
N ILE A 350 -10.05 19.60 -10.34
CA ILE A 350 -10.24 18.75 -11.52
C ILE A 350 -10.91 17.42 -11.17
N TYR A 351 -10.78 16.95 -9.92
CA TYR A 351 -11.51 15.78 -9.42
C TYR A 351 -13.04 15.96 -9.55
N SER A 352 -13.57 17.14 -9.21
CA SER A 352 -14.99 17.44 -9.38
C SER A 352 -15.43 17.47 -10.84
N ALA A 353 -14.54 17.90 -11.74
CA ALA A 353 -14.78 17.86 -13.18
C ALA A 353 -14.84 16.40 -13.69
N PHE A 354 -13.91 15.55 -13.28
CA PHE A 354 -13.94 14.11 -13.57
C PHE A 354 -15.24 13.46 -13.09
N LYS A 355 -15.68 13.74 -11.86
CA LYS A 355 -16.95 13.20 -11.34
C LYS A 355 -18.16 13.66 -12.12
N ARG A 356 -18.23 14.94 -12.51
CA ARG A 356 -19.30 15.44 -13.37
C ARG A 356 -19.36 14.68 -14.70
N LYS A 357 -18.20 14.47 -15.33
CA LYS A 357 -18.07 13.74 -16.60
C LYS A 357 -18.45 12.26 -16.48
N SER A 358 -18.08 11.58 -15.39
CA SER A 358 -18.51 10.20 -15.15
C SER A 358 -20.03 10.11 -15.06
N ILE A 359 -20.66 11.04 -14.32
CA ILE A 359 -22.12 11.09 -14.19
C ILE A 359 -22.80 11.40 -15.53
N GLU A 360 -22.28 12.35 -16.31
CA GLU A 360 -22.82 12.66 -17.65
C GLU A 360 -22.80 11.45 -18.59
N LEU A 361 -21.72 10.66 -18.56
CA LEU A 361 -21.59 9.44 -19.37
C LEU A 361 -22.54 8.33 -18.89
N GLU A 362 -22.66 8.13 -17.57
CA GLU A 362 -23.59 7.16 -16.99
C GLU A 362 -25.06 7.54 -17.21
N ALA A 363 -25.38 8.82 -17.08
CA ALA A 363 -26.70 9.36 -17.37
C ALA A 363 -27.03 9.28 -18.87
N GLY A 364 -26.05 9.41 -19.77
CA GLY A 364 -26.24 9.23 -21.21
C GLY A 364 -26.73 7.83 -21.61
N LEU A 365 -26.41 6.80 -20.80
CA LEU A 365 -26.86 5.42 -21.04
C LEU A 365 -28.33 5.18 -20.64
N PHE A 366 -28.90 6.03 -19.78
CA PHE A 366 -30.30 5.95 -19.32
C PHE A 366 -31.13 7.21 -19.63
N GLY A 367 -30.54 8.22 -20.28
CA GLY A 367 -31.07 9.58 -20.40
C GLY A 367 -31.94 9.86 -21.62
N LEU A 368 -32.35 8.84 -22.38
CA LEU A 368 -33.25 9.01 -23.53
C LEU A 368 -34.74 9.17 -23.16
N VAL A 369 -35.08 9.27 -21.87
CA VAL A 369 -36.43 9.65 -21.43
C VAL A 369 -36.33 10.89 -20.54
N GLY A 370 -36.72 12.03 -21.10
CA GLY A 370 -36.67 13.33 -20.46
C GLY A 370 -37.30 13.33 -19.06
N GLY A 371 -36.45 13.50 -18.06
CA GLY A 371 -36.85 13.77 -16.68
C GLY A 371 -36.07 15.00 -16.21
N ASN A 372 -36.81 16.01 -15.77
CA ASN A 372 -36.27 17.23 -15.17
C ASN A 372 -35.13 16.92 -14.19
N VAL A 373 -34.04 17.67 -14.32
CA VAL A 373 -32.95 17.69 -13.34
C VAL A 373 -33.49 18.31 -12.06
N THR A 374 -34.08 17.49 -11.19
CA THR A 374 -34.23 17.82 -9.78
C THR A 374 -32.85 17.69 -9.17
N ASN A 375 -32.28 18.82 -8.73
CA ASN A 375 -31.12 18.86 -7.85
C ASN A 375 -31.49 18.13 -6.55
N ASN A 376 -31.32 16.81 -6.55
CA ASN A 376 -31.47 15.99 -5.37
C ASN A 376 -30.06 15.56 -4.98
N ASN A 377 -29.66 15.89 -3.75
CA ASN A 377 -28.53 15.30 -3.04
C ASN A 377 -28.79 13.78 -2.90
N SER A 378 -28.74 13.04 -4.01
CA SER A 378 -28.67 11.60 -4.01
C SER A 378 -27.27 11.22 -3.57
N PHE A 379 -27.13 11.12 -2.26
CA PHE A 379 -26.29 10.08 -1.67
C PHE A 379 -26.65 8.77 -2.37
N ILE A 380 -25.78 8.33 -3.29
CA ILE A 380 -25.80 6.97 -3.81
C ILE A 380 -25.34 6.08 -2.65
N ASN A 381 -26.30 5.74 -1.79
CA ASN A 381 -26.12 4.81 -0.70
C ASN A 381 -26.55 3.43 -1.24
N ASN A 382 -25.64 2.74 -1.92
CA ASN A 382 -25.79 1.32 -2.26
C ASN A 382 -25.58 0.45 -1.01
N GLY A 383 -26.38 0.71 0.02
CA GLY A 383 -26.42 0.02 1.29
C GLY A 383 -27.77 0.29 1.92
N THR A 384 -28.48 -0.77 2.30
CA THR A 384 -29.77 -0.76 2.99
C THR A 384 -29.78 0.23 4.17
N MET A 385 -30.36 1.41 3.98
CA MET A 385 -30.80 2.26 5.10
C MET A 385 -32.10 1.72 5.66
N GLN A 386 -32.00 0.65 6.45
CA GLN A 386 -32.90 0.49 7.58
C GLN A 386 -32.22 1.18 8.77
N GLY A 387 -32.93 2.06 9.49
CA GLY A 387 -32.48 2.59 10.78
C GLY A 387 -32.09 4.07 10.87
N ALA A 388 -32.05 4.85 9.78
CA ALA A 388 -31.78 6.29 9.89
C ALA A 388 -33.08 7.07 10.20
N VAL A 389 -33.36 7.28 11.48
CA VAL A 389 -34.39 8.22 11.93
C VAL A 389 -33.86 9.64 11.80
N SER A 390 -34.69 10.53 11.26
CA SER A 390 -34.43 11.96 11.09
C SER A 390 -33.86 12.61 12.35
N GLN A 391 -32.80 13.38 12.17
CA GLN A 391 -32.11 14.17 13.17
C GLN A 391 -32.95 15.38 13.61
N SER A 392 -34.11 15.15 14.22
CA SER A 392 -34.81 16.09 15.12
C SER A 392 -36.05 15.44 15.74
N GLY A 393 -35.90 14.80 16.90
CA GLY A 393 -37.01 14.28 17.70
C GLY A 393 -36.69 12.95 18.38
N GLN A 394 -37.04 12.81 19.66
CA GLN A 394 -36.89 11.57 20.43
C GLN A 394 -37.83 10.48 19.90
N ALA A 395 -37.41 9.78 18.83
CA ALA A 395 -38.06 8.57 18.37
C ALA A 395 -37.12 7.38 18.65
N VAL A 396 -37.50 6.55 19.61
CA VAL A 396 -36.84 5.27 19.90
C VAL A 396 -37.42 4.24 18.94
N ASN A 397 -36.57 3.66 18.09
CA ASN A 397 -36.96 2.59 17.18
C ASN A 397 -36.79 1.23 17.88
N HIS A 398 -37.87 0.46 17.98
CA HIS A 398 -37.89 -0.88 18.57
C HIS A 398 -37.93 -2.00 17.50
N GLY A 399 -37.61 -1.72 16.24
CA GLY A 399 -37.54 -2.74 15.19
C GLY A 399 -36.24 -3.54 15.24
N GLU A 400 -36.34 -4.88 15.30
CA GLU A 400 -35.21 -5.78 15.03
C GLU A 400 -34.72 -5.58 13.58
N MET A 401 -33.47 -5.16 13.43
CA MET A 401 -32.84 -5.00 12.12
C MET A 401 -32.36 -6.36 11.61
N GLN A 402 -33.07 -6.96 10.65
CA GLN A 402 -32.55 -8.08 9.87
C GLN A 402 -31.66 -7.55 8.74
N ALA A 403 -30.35 -7.67 8.90
CA ALA A 403 -29.41 -7.37 7.83
C ALA A 403 -29.59 -8.37 6.68
N ALA A 404 -30.13 -7.93 5.55
CA ALA A 404 -30.23 -8.77 4.36
C ALA A 404 -28.84 -9.08 3.79
N LEU A 405 -28.61 -10.33 3.39
CA LEU A 405 -27.36 -10.77 2.77
C LEU A 405 -27.12 -10.04 1.44
N THR A 406 -25.88 -9.63 1.18
CA THR A 406 -25.49 -9.10 -0.13
C THR A 406 -25.49 -10.21 -1.20
N GLN A 407 -25.62 -9.86 -2.49
CA GLN A 407 -25.57 -10.87 -3.56
C GLN A 407 -24.28 -11.71 -3.57
N GLY A 408 -23.13 -11.11 -3.20
CA GLY A 408 -21.87 -11.85 -3.06
C GLY A 408 -21.96 -12.90 -1.96
N GLN A 409 -22.47 -12.53 -0.78
CA GLN A 409 -22.66 -13.45 0.34
C GLN A 409 -23.69 -14.56 0.01
N ILE A 410 -24.72 -14.27 -0.78
CA ILE A 410 -25.68 -15.30 -1.25
C ILE A 410 -24.97 -16.33 -2.16
N LEU A 411 -24.09 -15.90 -3.05
CA LEU A 411 -23.35 -16.81 -3.94
C LEU A 411 -22.33 -17.66 -3.16
N GLU A 412 -21.62 -17.07 -2.21
CA GLU A 412 -20.65 -17.79 -1.37
C GLU A 412 -21.33 -18.78 -0.42
N SER A 413 -22.41 -18.37 0.25
CA SER A 413 -23.18 -19.27 1.11
C SER A 413 -23.76 -20.45 0.32
N ARG A 414 -24.25 -20.26 -0.91
CA ARG A 414 -24.70 -21.36 -1.77
C ARG A 414 -23.61 -22.37 -2.11
N LYS A 415 -22.39 -21.91 -2.43
CA LYS A 415 -21.23 -22.80 -2.64
C LYS A 415 -20.90 -23.58 -1.37
N LEU A 416 -21.00 -22.95 -0.20
CA LEU A 416 -20.76 -23.63 1.06
C LEU A 416 -21.85 -24.67 1.36
N LEU A 417 -23.12 -24.36 1.05
CA LEU A 417 -24.24 -25.30 1.14
C LEU A 417 -24.07 -26.53 0.21
N ASP A 418 -23.50 -26.37 -0.99
CA ASP A 418 -23.12 -27.52 -1.85
C ASP A 418 -22.10 -28.43 -1.15
N ARG A 419 -21.09 -27.83 -0.52
CA ARG A 419 -20.05 -28.55 0.21
C ARG A 419 -20.61 -29.29 1.43
N VAL A 420 -21.57 -28.68 2.13
CA VAL A 420 -22.23 -29.31 3.29
C VAL A 420 -22.86 -30.66 2.92
N VAL A 421 -23.58 -30.74 1.79
CA VAL A 421 -24.21 -32.00 1.35
C VAL A 421 -23.14 -33.05 1.04
N ALA A 422 -22.11 -32.68 0.29
CA ALA A 422 -21.03 -33.59 -0.09
C ALA A 422 -20.31 -34.16 1.14
N GLU A 423 -20.00 -33.32 2.13
CA GLU A 423 -19.30 -33.76 3.35
C GLU A 423 -20.21 -34.62 4.23
N ILE A 424 -21.47 -34.21 4.46
CA ILE A 424 -22.42 -34.92 5.33
C ILE A 424 -22.72 -36.34 4.82
N ASP A 425 -22.71 -36.55 3.51
CA ASP A 425 -22.92 -37.87 2.92
C ASP A 425 -21.80 -38.85 3.28
N THR A 426 -20.56 -38.36 3.42
CA THR A 426 -19.39 -39.17 3.78
C THR A 426 -19.26 -39.46 5.28
N VAL A 427 -20.01 -38.74 6.12
CA VAL A 427 -19.95 -38.89 7.58
C VAL A 427 -20.85 -40.06 8.02
N PRO A 428 -20.42 -40.89 9.00
CA PRO A 428 -21.22 -42.00 9.52
C PRO A 428 -22.33 -41.52 10.49
N LEU A 429 -23.25 -40.70 10.01
CA LEU A 429 -24.47 -40.27 10.70
C LEU A 429 -25.66 -41.19 10.35
N SER A 430 -26.70 -41.19 11.18
CA SER A 430 -27.96 -41.86 10.85
C SER A 430 -28.64 -41.23 9.64
N ASP A 431 -29.38 -42.04 8.86
CA ASP A 431 -30.11 -41.57 7.68
C ASP A 431 -31.15 -40.49 8.02
N GLU A 432 -31.70 -40.52 9.23
CA GLU A 432 -32.61 -39.50 9.76
C GLU A 432 -31.93 -38.12 9.82
N ILE A 433 -30.74 -38.03 10.44
CA ILE A 433 -29.98 -36.77 10.56
C ILE A 433 -29.50 -36.30 9.18
N LYS A 434 -29.05 -37.22 8.32
CA LYS A 434 -28.66 -36.88 6.94
C LYS A 434 -29.85 -36.33 6.16
N GLY A 435 -31.04 -36.89 6.35
CA GLY A 435 -32.30 -36.41 5.78
C GLY A 435 -32.64 -35.00 6.24
N GLU A 436 -32.58 -34.73 7.54
CA GLU A 436 -32.82 -33.40 8.13
C GLU A 436 -31.87 -32.35 7.53
N VAL A 437 -30.55 -32.65 7.47
CA VAL A 437 -29.56 -31.73 6.91
C VAL A 437 -29.83 -31.45 5.43
N ARG A 438 -30.11 -32.48 4.63
CA ARG A 438 -30.39 -32.33 3.20
C ARG A 438 -31.63 -31.47 2.97
N GLN A 439 -32.69 -31.68 3.73
CA GLN A 439 -33.93 -30.90 3.63
C GLN A 439 -33.68 -29.43 3.98
N ALA A 440 -32.94 -29.15 5.05
CA ALA A 440 -32.58 -27.79 5.45
C ALA A 440 -31.72 -27.10 4.36
N VAL A 441 -30.74 -27.80 3.79
CA VAL A 441 -29.88 -27.26 2.73
C VAL A 441 -30.66 -26.98 1.44
N VAL A 442 -31.55 -27.88 1.02
CA VAL A 442 -32.39 -27.66 -0.18
C VAL A 442 -33.28 -26.44 0.03
N HIS A 443 -33.85 -26.27 1.22
CA HIS A 443 -34.66 -25.10 1.55
C HIS A 443 -33.84 -23.81 1.49
N ALA A 444 -32.66 -23.77 2.14
CA ALA A 444 -31.77 -22.60 2.15
C ALA A 444 -31.18 -22.26 0.76
N LYS A 445 -31.07 -23.21 -0.15
CA LYS A 445 -30.67 -22.93 -1.54
C LYS A 445 -31.80 -22.28 -2.35
N GLY A 446 -33.04 -22.72 -2.15
CA GLY A 446 -34.21 -22.15 -2.81
C GLY A 446 -34.48 -20.71 -2.38
N GLN A 447 -34.30 -20.42 -1.10
CA GLN A 447 -34.44 -19.10 -0.51
C GLN A 447 -33.30 -18.88 0.48
N THR A 448 -32.25 -18.16 0.06
CA THR A 448 -31.04 -17.97 0.86
C THR A 448 -31.13 -16.68 1.66
N ASP A 449 -31.39 -16.79 2.96
CA ASP A 449 -31.49 -15.70 3.93
C ASP A 449 -30.97 -16.14 5.32
N ASN A 450 -30.90 -15.22 6.29
CA ASN A 450 -30.33 -15.53 7.61
C ASN A 450 -31.13 -16.59 8.38
N GLU A 451 -32.45 -16.62 8.21
CA GLU A 451 -33.32 -17.58 8.90
C GLU A 451 -33.09 -19.01 8.40
N THR A 452 -33.05 -19.17 7.08
CA THR A 452 -32.78 -20.46 6.44
C THR A 452 -31.35 -20.94 6.69
N LEU A 453 -30.35 -20.05 6.68
CA LEU A 453 -28.96 -20.40 7.04
C LEU A 453 -28.83 -20.78 8.52
N SER A 454 -29.51 -20.07 9.43
CA SER A 454 -29.55 -20.40 10.86
C SER A 454 -30.16 -21.77 11.11
N THR A 455 -31.19 -22.13 10.33
CA THR A 455 -31.79 -23.47 10.36
C THR A 455 -30.78 -24.55 9.96
N VAL A 456 -30.00 -24.32 8.91
CA VAL A 456 -28.94 -25.25 8.50
C VAL A 456 -27.86 -25.38 9.58
N VAL A 457 -27.41 -24.27 10.15
CA VAL A 457 -26.44 -24.24 11.25
C VAL A 457 -26.95 -25.07 12.44
N GLY A 458 -28.19 -24.87 12.87
CA GLY A 458 -28.78 -25.60 14.00
C GLY A 458 -28.83 -27.12 13.79
N VAL A 459 -29.17 -27.57 12.58
CA VAL A 459 -29.16 -29.02 12.26
C VAL A 459 -27.73 -29.57 12.22
N LEU A 460 -26.77 -28.80 11.70
CA LEU A 460 -25.35 -29.19 11.70
C LEU A 460 -24.75 -29.26 13.10
N GLU A 461 -25.12 -28.35 14.01
CA GLU A 461 -24.70 -28.42 15.42
C GLU A 461 -25.26 -29.67 16.11
N LYS A 462 -26.50 -30.07 15.81
CA LYS A 462 -27.10 -31.32 16.29
C LYS A 462 -26.30 -32.52 15.78
N ALA A 463 -25.93 -32.52 14.49
CA ALA A 463 -25.08 -33.56 13.89
C ALA A 463 -23.68 -33.61 14.53
N GLU A 464 -23.05 -32.46 14.75
CA GLU A 464 -21.74 -32.35 15.40
C GLU A 464 -21.76 -32.89 16.84
N LYS A 465 -22.78 -32.52 17.63
CA LYS A 465 -22.97 -33.03 19.00
C LYS A 465 -23.16 -34.55 19.00
N GLY A 466 -23.92 -35.09 18.06
CA GLY A 466 -24.10 -36.53 17.87
C GLY A 466 -22.78 -37.25 17.60
N LEU A 467 -21.92 -36.69 16.73
CA LEU A 467 -20.59 -37.25 16.43
C LEU A 467 -19.64 -37.17 17.62
N LYS A 468 -19.63 -36.06 18.36
CA LYS A 468 -18.79 -35.90 19.56
C LYS A 468 -19.13 -36.89 20.67
N ALA A 469 -20.37 -37.37 20.72
CA ALA A 469 -20.80 -38.37 21.69
C ALA A 469 -20.32 -39.80 21.37
N VAL A 470 -19.83 -40.06 20.15
CA VAL A 470 -19.38 -41.38 19.70
C VAL A 470 -17.84 -41.44 19.71
N SER A 471 -17.28 -42.38 20.47
CA SER A 471 -15.83 -42.61 20.52
C SER A 471 -15.28 -42.95 19.12
N GLY A 472 -14.19 -42.29 18.72
CA GLY A 472 -13.55 -42.48 17.41
C GLY A 472 -14.08 -41.60 16.27
N MET A 473 -15.04 -40.71 16.53
CA MET A 473 -15.63 -39.83 15.50
C MET A 473 -15.16 -38.36 15.55
N ALA A 474 -14.06 -38.08 16.28
CA ALA A 474 -13.56 -36.72 16.49
C ALA A 474 -13.22 -35.97 15.19
N ASP A 475 -12.61 -36.65 14.21
CA ASP A 475 -12.25 -36.03 12.93
C ASP A 475 -13.48 -35.65 12.11
N HIS A 476 -14.52 -36.48 12.14
CA HIS A 476 -15.79 -36.17 11.48
C HIS A 476 -16.53 -35.02 12.17
N ALA A 477 -16.51 -34.98 13.50
CA ALA A 477 -17.07 -33.86 14.26
C ALA A 477 -16.35 -32.53 13.92
N ASN A 478 -15.02 -32.55 13.83
CA ASN A 478 -14.24 -31.36 13.46
C ASN A 478 -14.56 -30.86 12.03
N LYS A 479 -14.76 -31.78 11.07
CA LYS A 479 -15.18 -31.42 9.70
C LYS A 479 -16.56 -30.75 9.70
N VAL A 480 -17.53 -31.32 10.41
CA VAL A 480 -18.88 -30.72 10.53
C VAL A 480 -18.81 -29.36 11.24
N GLY A 481 -18.03 -29.25 12.32
CA GLY A 481 -17.83 -27.98 13.04
C GLY A 481 -17.19 -26.89 12.18
N THR A 482 -16.31 -27.25 11.24
CA THR A 482 -15.74 -26.29 10.28
C THR A 482 -16.81 -25.74 9.33
N LEU A 483 -17.78 -26.56 8.93
CA LEU A 483 -18.91 -26.13 8.10
C LEU A 483 -19.88 -25.24 8.88
N VAL A 484 -20.13 -25.55 10.15
CA VAL A 484 -20.90 -24.72 11.09
C VAL A 484 -20.27 -23.32 11.15
N LEU A 485 -18.97 -23.22 11.46
CA LEU A 485 -18.27 -21.94 11.55
C LEU A 485 -18.30 -21.16 10.23
N GLY A 486 -18.15 -21.85 9.09
CA GLY A 486 -18.21 -21.22 7.78
C GLY A 486 -19.59 -20.62 7.47
N LEU A 487 -20.68 -21.32 7.82
CA LEU A 487 -22.04 -20.84 7.61
C LEU A 487 -22.44 -19.75 8.62
N SER A 488 -22.01 -19.88 9.88
CA SER A 488 -22.24 -18.86 10.91
C SER A 488 -21.54 -17.54 10.60
N GLY A 489 -20.50 -17.53 9.77
CA GLY A 489 -19.87 -16.29 9.30
C GLY A 489 -20.76 -15.41 8.42
N PHE A 490 -21.90 -15.93 7.97
CA PHE A 490 -22.91 -15.18 7.20
C PHE A 490 -24.09 -14.71 8.06
N LEU A 491 -24.22 -15.20 9.31
CA LEU A 491 -25.24 -14.79 10.28
C LEU A 491 -24.71 -13.65 11.15
#